data_AF-A0A940KB52-F1
#
_entry.id   AF-A0A940KB52-F1
#
_cell.length_a   1.000
_cell.length_b   1.000
_cell.length_c   1.000
_cell.angle_alpha   90.00
_cell.angle_beta   90.00
_cell.angle_gamma   90.00
#
_symmetry.space_group_name_H-M   'P 1'
#
loop_
_entity.id
_entity.type
_entity.pdbx_description
1 polymer ?
#
loop_
_entity_poly.entity_id
_entity_poly.type
_entity_poly.pdbx_seq_one_letter_code
_entity_poly.pdbx_strand_id
1 'polypeptide(L)'
;MKKMQAYTSTLPVEQPQGVYNKPGEVFYSDTDKPGEGWEKVDPKDAAAIEAATNPVPEDANLEAASKAALEAVAIMRHVNIAGLDKPALITAIKASYEPKL
;
A
#
# COMPACT_ATOMS: atom_id res chain seq x y z
N MET A 1 -9.50 -23.05 -5.66
CA MET A 1 -8.81 -21.76 -5.86
C MET A 1 -7.69 -21.67 -4.85
N LYS A 2 -6.42 -21.60 -5.28
CA LYS A 2 -5.31 -21.33 -4.35
C LYS A 2 -5.42 -19.90 -3.85
N LYS A 3 -5.23 -19.67 -2.54
CA LYS A 3 -5.20 -18.31 -1.98
C LYS A 3 -3.89 -17.65 -2.40
N MET A 4 -3.98 -16.49 -3.05
CA MET A 4 -2.82 -15.63 -3.25
C MET A 4 -2.33 -15.12 -1.90
N GLN A 5 -1.02 -15.10 -1.72
CA GLN A 5 -0.34 -14.60 -0.53
C GLN A 5 0.51 -13.40 -0.95
N ALA A 6 0.56 -12.38 -0.09
CA ALA A 6 1.40 -11.21 -0.31
C ALA A 6 2.84 -11.52 0.11
N TYR A 7 3.78 -11.13 -0.74
CA TYR A 7 5.20 -11.23 -0.51
C TYR A 7 5.88 -9.89 -0.84
N THR A 8 7.03 -9.65 -0.25
CA THR A 8 7.99 -8.62 -0.67
C THR A 8 9.35 -9.27 -0.87
N SER A 9 10.27 -8.59 -1.53
CA SER A 9 11.60 -9.11 -1.77
C SER A 9 12.61 -7.98 -1.82
N THR A 10 13.78 -8.18 -1.24
CA THR A 10 14.91 -7.22 -1.36
C THR A 10 15.62 -7.32 -2.71
N LEU A 11 15.28 -8.33 -3.51
CA LEU A 11 15.75 -8.55 -4.87
C LEU A 11 14.62 -8.30 -5.88
N PRO A 12 14.93 -7.92 -7.12
CA PRO A 12 13.92 -7.80 -8.16
C PRO A 12 13.28 -9.17 -8.44
N VAL A 13 11.96 -9.18 -8.61
CA VAL A 13 11.19 -10.40 -8.82
C VAL A 13 10.52 -10.35 -10.18
N GLU A 14 10.81 -11.36 -11.02
CA GLU A 14 10.09 -11.57 -12.27
C GLU A 14 9.09 -12.70 -12.07
N GLN A 15 7.80 -12.38 -12.12
CA GLN A 15 6.73 -13.37 -12.00
C GLN A 15 6.54 -14.10 -13.33
N PRO A 16 6.02 -15.36 -13.32
CA PRO A 16 5.80 -16.15 -14.54
C PRO A 16 4.91 -15.49 -15.60
N GLN A 17 4.16 -14.46 -15.23
CA GLN A 17 3.28 -13.69 -16.11
C GLN A 17 3.99 -12.50 -16.80
N GLY A 18 5.33 -12.40 -16.67
CA GLY A 18 6.10 -11.27 -17.18
C GLY A 18 5.95 -9.98 -16.36
N VAL A 19 5.43 -10.09 -15.13
CA VAL A 19 5.33 -8.96 -14.20
C VAL A 19 6.67 -8.80 -13.49
N TYR A 20 7.26 -7.62 -13.61
CA TYR A 20 8.48 -7.25 -12.91
C TYR A 20 8.15 -6.43 -11.67
N ASN A 21 8.45 -6.97 -10.50
CA ASN A 21 8.33 -6.28 -9.22
C ASN A 21 9.71 -5.81 -8.75
N LYS A 22 9.77 -4.53 -8.38
CA LYS A 22 11.01 -3.93 -7.89
C LYS A 22 11.34 -4.43 -6.48
N PRO A 23 12.63 -4.37 -6.07
CA PRO A 23 13.00 -4.55 -4.68
C PRO A 23 12.15 -3.70 -3.73
N GLY A 24 11.62 -4.31 -2.67
CA GLY A 24 10.79 -3.68 -1.64
C GLY A 24 9.33 -3.51 -2.03
N GLU A 25 8.93 -3.86 -3.25
CA GLU A 25 7.52 -3.82 -3.66
C GLU A 25 6.77 -5.06 -3.13
N VAL A 26 5.48 -4.89 -2.87
CA VAL A 26 4.61 -6.02 -2.55
C VAL A 26 4.10 -6.63 -3.84
N PHE A 27 4.07 -7.95 -3.88
CA PHE A 27 3.50 -8.71 -4.97
C PHE A 27 2.75 -9.91 -4.45
N TYR A 28 1.73 -10.32 -5.21
CA TYR A 28 0.86 -11.42 -4.84
C TYR A 28 1.22 -12.66 -5.65
N SER A 29 1.37 -13.79 -4.98
CA SER A 29 1.68 -15.06 -5.62
C SER A 29 0.90 -16.20 -4.97
N ASP A 30 0.45 -17.17 -5.77
CA ASP A 30 -0.15 -18.43 -5.28
C ASP A 30 0.90 -19.53 -5.04
N THR A 31 2.20 -19.20 -5.11
CA THR A 31 3.27 -20.16 -4.82
C THR A 31 3.34 -20.49 -3.33
N ASP A 32 3.45 -21.78 -3.04
CA ASP A 32 3.79 -22.31 -1.71
C ASP A 32 5.32 -22.32 -1.48
N LYS A 33 6.11 -22.03 -2.52
CA LYS A 33 7.58 -21.93 -2.47
C LYS A 33 7.98 -20.50 -2.86
N PRO A 34 8.17 -19.60 -1.89
CA PRO A 34 8.78 -18.31 -2.15
C PRO A 34 10.13 -18.48 -2.87
N GLY A 35 10.41 -17.60 -3.83
CA GLY A 35 11.75 -17.48 -4.41
C GLY A 35 12.78 -17.04 -3.37
N GLU A 36 14.06 -17.13 -3.72
CA GLU A 36 15.13 -16.65 -2.84
C GLU A 36 14.94 -15.16 -2.54
N GLY A 37 14.95 -14.79 -1.26
CA GLY A 37 14.74 -13.40 -0.81
C GLY A 37 13.28 -12.95 -0.73
N TRP A 38 12.30 -13.82 -1.00
CA TRP A 38 10.89 -13.49 -0.81
C TRP A 38 10.48 -13.64 0.65
N GLU A 39 9.97 -12.57 1.23
CA GLU A 39 9.43 -12.53 2.58
C GLU A 39 7.91 -12.41 2.53
N LYS A 40 7.22 -13.25 3.30
CA LYS A 40 5.76 -13.20 3.39
C LYS A 40 5.35 -11.99 4.20
N VAL A 41 4.42 -11.22 3.66
CA VAL A 41 3.94 -9.98 4.27
C VAL A 41 2.51 -10.18 4.74
N ASP A 42 2.22 -9.77 5.98
CA ASP A 42 0.85 -9.74 6.45
C ASP A 42 0.02 -8.71 5.66
N PRO A 43 -1.30 -8.91 5.47
CA PRO A 43 -2.12 -8.01 4.68
C PRO A 43 -2.09 -6.54 5.15
N LYS A 44 -1.91 -6.33 6.46
CA LYS A 44 -1.78 -5.00 7.07
C LYS A 44 -0.48 -4.29 6.64
N ASP A 45 0.62 -5.04 6.56
CA ASP A 45 1.94 -4.51 6.24
C ASP A 45 2.09 -4.39 4.71
N ALA A 46 1.43 -5.28 3.95
CA ALA A 46 1.33 -5.20 2.51
C ALA A 46 0.72 -3.87 2.08
N ALA A 47 -0.40 -3.48 2.68
CA ALA A 47 -1.04 -2.20 2.40
C ALA A 47 -0.14 -0.99 2.73
N ALA A 48 0.66 -1.07 3.80
CA ALA A 48 1.59 -0.01 4.17
C ALA A 48 2.75 0.11 3.18
N ILE A 49 3.32 -1.02 2.73
CA ILE A 49 4.41 -1.04 1.76
C ILE A 49 3.90 -0.59 0.39
N GLU A 50 2.74 -1.08 -0.07
CA GLU A 50 2.13 -0.65 -1.33
C GLU A 50 1.87 0.87 -1.35
N ALA A 51 1.41 1.44 -0.24
CA ALA A 51 1.22 2.88 -0.11
C ALA A 51 2.55 3.66 -0.11
N ALA A 52 3.61 3.10 0.49
CA ALA A 52 4.94 3.70 0.48
C ALA A 52 5.60 3.66 -0.91
N THR A 53 5.40 2.59 -1.68
CA THR A 53 5.99 2.42 -3.02
C THR A 53 5.17 3.09 -4.12
N ASN A 54 3.85 3.15 -3.96
CA ASN A 54 2.93 3.86 -4.85
C ASN A 54 2.24 4.98 -4.08
N PRO A 55 2.95 6.11 -3.83
CA PRO A 55 2.33 7.25 -3.18
C PRO A 55 1.14 7.68 -4.01
N VAL A 56 -0.04 7.66 -3.39
CA VAL A 56 -1.27 8.17 -3.98
C VAL A 56 -0.98 9.62 -4.40
N PRO A 57 -1.03 9.97 -5.70
CA PRO A 57 -0.73 11.33 -6.13
C PRO A 57 -1.67 12.31 -5.44
N GLU A 58 -1.20 13.54 -5.16
CA GLU A 58 -1.98 14.63 -4.54
C GLU A 58 -3.34 14.87 -5.23
N ASP A 59 -3.41 14.56 -6.52
CA ASP A 59 -4.58 14.69 -7.40
C ASP A 59 -5.41 13.40 -7.54
N ALA A 60 -5.01 12.30 -6.89
CA ALA A 60 -5.83 11.10 -6.91
C ALA A 60 -7.18 11.43 -6.28
N ASN A 61 -8.24 10.98 -6.94
CA ASN A 61 -9.60 11.22 -6.46
C ASN A 61 -9.82 10.49 -5.12
N LEU A 62 -9.47 11.16 -4.02
CA LEU A 62 -9.57 10.65 -2.65
C LEU A 62 -11.01 10.21 -2.32
N GLU A 63 -11.99 10.80 -2.99
CA GLU A 63 -13.40 10.42 -2.86
C GLU A 63 -13.69 9.04 -3.47
N ALA A 64 -13.00 8.70 -4.57
CA ALA A 64 -13.06 7.39 -5.23
C ALA A 64 -12.17 6.33 -4.54
N ALA A 65 -11.18 6.73 -3.74
CA ALA A 65 -10.30 5.82 -3.02
C ALA A 65 -11.05 4.97 -1.97
N SER A 66 -10.60 3.75 -1.70
CA SER A 66 -11.17 2.91 -0.63
C SER A 66 -10.77 3.42 0.76
N LYS A 67 -11.56 3.11 1.80
CA LYS A 67 -11.24 3.53 3.19
C LYS A 67 -9.83 3.10 3.61
N ALA A 68 -9.45 1.86 3.32
CA ALA A 68 -8.10 1.35 3.62
C ALA A 68 -6.97 2.14 2.93
N ALA A 69 -7.19 2.59 1.68
CA ALA A 69 -6.23 3.42 0.96
C ALA A 69 -6.11 4.81 1.60
N LEU A 70 -7.23 5.39 2.05
CA LEU A 70 -7.24 6.66 2.78
C LEU A 70 -6.55 6.53 4.14
N GLU A 71 -6.78 5.45 4.88
CA GLU A 71 -6.08 5.18 6.15
C GLU A 71 -4.57 5.08 5.95
N ALA A 72 -4.11 4.40 4.90
CA ALA A 72 -2.69 4.30 4.57
C ALA A 72 -2.08 5.67 4.25
N VAL A 73 -2.73 6.48 3.41
CA VAL A 73 -2.27 7.84 3.07
C VAL A 73 -2.24 8.74 4.31
N ALA A 74 -3.26 8.65 5.17
CA ALA A 74 -3.32 9.39 6.42
C ALA A 74 -2.18 9.00 7.37
N ILE A 75 -1.89 7.70 7.54
CA ILE A 75 -0.75 7.21 8.34
C ILE A 75 0.58 7.76 7.79
N MET A 76 0.79 7.70 6.47
CA MET A 76 2.00 8.23 5.83
C MET A 76 2.19 9.74 6.09
N ARG A 77 1.09 10.47 6.25
CA ARG A 77 1.08 11.91 6.55
C ARG A 77 1.07 12.22 8.04
N HIS A 78 1.29 11.21 8.89
CA HIS A 78 1.24 11.33 10.36
C HIS A 78 -0.11 11.87 10.87
N VAL A 79 -1.19 11.61 10.14
CA VAL A 79 -2.57 11.94 10.55
C VAL A 79 -3.09 10.86 11.50
N ASN A 80 -3.69 11.27 12.61
CA ASN A 80 -4.36 10.35 13.51
C ASN A 80 -5.67 9.83 12.89
N ILE A 81 -5.72 8.55 12.56
CA ILE A 81 -6.87 7.89 11.90
C ILE A 81 -7.88 7.30 12.88
N ALA A 82 -7.61 7.32 14.19
CA ALA A 82 -8.43 6.64 15.18
C ALA A 82 -9.87 7.19 15.20
N GLY A 83 -10.84 6.33 14.86
CA GLY A 83 -12.25 6.69 14.84
C GLY A 83 -12.66 7.56 13.64
N LEU A 84 -11.81 7.73 12.63
CA LEU A 84 -12.15 8.51 11.44
C LEU A 84 -12.94 7.67 10.42
N ASP A 85 -14.05 8.25 9.96
CA ASP A 85 -14.79 7.76 8.81
C ASP A 85 -14.17 8.25 7.50
N LYS A 86 -14.55 7.60 6.39
CA LYS A 86 -14.04 7.90 5.05
C LYS A 86 -13.99 9.41 4.71
N PRO A 87 -15.05 10.21 4.90
CA PRO A 87 -14.97 11.65 4.64
C PRO A 87 -14.00 12.39 5.56
N ALA A 88 -13.93 11.99 6.84
CA ALA A 88 -13.02 12.60 7.81
C ALA A 88 -11.55 12.29 7.49
N LEU A 89 -11.26 11.08 7.01
CA LEU A 89 -9.93 10.71 6.49
C LEU A 89 -9.56 11.59 5.29
N ILE A 90 -10.45 11.77 4.32
CA ILE A 90 -10.20 12.62 3.14
C ILE A 90 -9.89 14.06 3.57
N THR A 91 -10.68 14.63 4.48
CA THR A 91 -10.45 15.98 5.00
C THR A 91 -9.12 16.09 5.72
N ALA A 92 -8.79 15.13 6.60
CA ALA A 92 -7.54 15.16 7.35
C ALA A 92 -6.30 14.99 6.46
N ILE A 93 -6.42 14.16 5.41
CA ILE A 93 -5.40 14.02 4.36
C ILE A 93 -5.25 15.34 3.59
N LYS A 94 -6.35 15.96 3.13
CA LYS A 94 -6.31 17.27 2.45
C LYS A 94 -5.69 18.37 3.31
N ALA A 95 -6.02 18.42 4.60
CA ALA A 95 -5.43 19.37 5.54
C ALA A 95 -3.92 19.15 5.75
N SER A 96 -3.42 17.92 5.55
CA SER A 96 -1.98 17.64 5.58
C SER A 96 -1.23 18.16 4.34
N TYR A 97 -1.96 18.52 3.27
CA TYR A 97 -1.42 19.10 2.04
C TYR A 97 -1.42 20.63 2.04
N GLU A 98 -2.25 21.27 2.88
CA GLU A 98 -2.24 22.73 2.97
C GLU A 98 -0.95 23.22 3.67
N PRO A 99 -0.17 24.13 3.05
CA PRO A 99 1.00 24.69 3.71
C PRO A 99 0.54 25.52 4.91
N LYS A 100 1.00 25.14 6.11
CA LYS A 100 0.84 25.99 7.30
C LYS A 100 1.64 27.28 7.08
N LEU A 101 0.91 28.36 6.81
CA LEU A 101 1.39 29.75 6.83
C LEU A 101 1.96 30.13 8.20
#